data_AF-A0A5S3YJK8-F1
#
_entry.id   AF-A0A5S3YJK8-F1
#
_cell.length_a   1.000
_cell.length_b   1.000
_cell.length_c   1.000
_cell.angle_alpha   90.00
_cell.angle_beta   90.00
_cell.angle_gamma   90.00
#
_symmetry.space_group_name_H-M   'P 1'
#
loop_
_entity.id
_entity.type
_entity.pdbx_description
1 polymer ?
#
loop_
_entity_poly.entity_id
_entity_poly.type
_entity_poly.pdbx_seq_one_letter_code
_entity_poly.pdbx_strand_id
1 'polypeptide(L)'
;MSNKAKQYDAPKEGMAGLYIYRDSMLGSALKKDVWVNDNCVGETAPKVFFYTEVEGGKKHKLSTESEFSPNDLFLETEAGKHYFVEQYIKMGVMVGGANLELVSEDKGKKAIKPLKLAIQGTCSK
;
A
#
# COMPACT_ATOMS: atom_id res chain seq x y z
N MET A 1 -2.12 -16.27 -8.16
CA MET A 1 -1.86 -14.85 -8.48
C MET A 1 -0.87 -14.17 -7.52
N SER A 2 -0.80 -14.52 -6.22
CA SER A 2 0.21 -13.93 -5.29
C SER A 2 1.67 -14.26 -5.62
N ASN A 3 1.96 -15.44 -6.17
CA ASN A 3 3.34 -15.86 -6.45
C ASN A 3 4.04 -14.97 -7.50
N LYS A 4 3.30 -14.43 -8.48
CA LYS A 4 3.90 -13.60 -9.53
C LYS A 4 4.30 -12.21 -9.02
N ALA A 5 3.44 -11.56 -8.23
CA ALA A 5 3.80 -10.28 -7.60
C ALA A 5 4.99 -10.40 -6.63
N LYS A 6 5.24 -11.58 -6.06
CA LYS A 6 6.40 -11.84 -5.19
C LYS A 6 7.67 -12.24 -5.95
N GLN A 7 7.62 -12.35 -7.28
CA GLN A 7 8.80 -12.54 -8.11
C GLN A 7 9.53 -11.21 -8.38
N TYR A 8 8.86 -10.08 -8.12
CA TYR A 8 9.39 -8.74 -8.35
C TYR A 8 9.88 -8.53 -9.79
N ASP A 9 9.18 -9.13 -10.76
CA ASP A 9 9.40 -8.87 -12.17
C ASP A 9 9.48 -7.36 -12.43
N ALA A 10 10.29 -6.97 -13.40
CA ALA A 10 10.41 -5.57 -13.76
C ALA A 10 9.01 -4.99 -14.09
N PRO A 11 8.66 -3.79 -13.59
CA PRO A 11 7.44 -3.11 -13.99
C PRO A 11 7.40 -2.92 -15.51
N LYS A 12 6.21 -2.65 -16.05
CA LYS A 12 6.09 -2.22 -17.45
C LYS A 12 7.02 -1.05 -17.77
N GLU A 13 7.44 -0.94 -19.02
CA GLU A 13 8.30 0.15 -19.48
C GLU A 13 7.72 1.51 -19.10
N GLY A 14 8.56 2.37 -18.50
CA GLY A 14 8.15 3.69 -18.00
C GLY A 14 7.38 3.67 -16.68
N MET A 15 7.11 2.51 -16.07
CA MET A 15 6.39 2.38 -14.81
C MET A 15 7.31 2.04 -13.64
N ALA A 16 6.84 2.33 -12.44
CA ALA A 16 7.36 1.87 -11.17
C ALA A 16 6.35 0.91 -10.52
N GLY A 17 6.86 -0.15 -9.88
CA GLY A 17 6.03 -1.07 -9.10
C GLY A 17 5.79 -0.52 -7.71
N LEU A 18 4.55 -0.55 -7.25
CA LEU A 18 4.14 -0.05 -5.94
C LEU A 18 3.44 -1.16 -5.14
N TYR A 19 4.06 -1.53 -4.03
CA TYR A 19 3.54 -2.49 -3.07
C TYR A 19 3.02 -1.75 -1.85
N ILE A 20 1.74 -1.91 -1.54
CA ILE A 20 1.11 -1.33 -0.35
C ILE A 20 0.71 -2.49 0.54
N TYR A 21 1.15 -2.53 1.80
CA TYR A 21 0.90 -3.69 2.65
C TYR A 21 0.55 -3.32 4.08
N ARG A 22 -0.17 -4.23 4.74
CA ARG A 22 -0.42 -4.20 6.17
C ARG A 22 -0.08 -5.55 6.76
N ASP A 23 1.06 -5.63 7.44
CA ASP A 23 1.55 -6.85 8.06
C ASP A 23 1.10 -6.99 9.53
N SER A 24 0.56 -5.95 10.15
CA SER A 24 0.12 -5.96 11.55
C SER A 24 -1.26 -6.57 11.74
N MET A 25 -1.45 -7.23 12.89
CA MET A 25 -2.75 -7.71 13.38
C MET A 25 -3.48 -6.65 14.21
N LEU A 26 -2.82 -5.54 14.56
CA LEU A 26 -3.44 -4.46 15.31
C LEU A 26 -4.63 -3.89 14.53
N GLY A 27 -5.76 -3.69 15.21
CA GLY A 27 -7.00 -3.23 14.56
C GLY A 27 -7.57 -4.25 13.59
N SER A 28 -7.52 -5.55 13.90
CA SER A 28 -7.89 -6.63 12.96
C SER A 28 -9.32 -6.58 12.41
N ALA A 29 -10.25 -6.02 13.19
CA ALA A 29 -11.62 -5.75 12.77
C ALA A 29 -11.75 -4.51 11.87
N LEU A 30 -10.71 -3.68 11.82
CA LEU A 30 -10.67 -2.46 11.02
C LEU A 30 -10.13 -2.77 9.64
N LYS A 31 -10.92 -2.39 8.66
CA LYS A 31 -10.49 -2.29 7.29
C LYS A 31 -10.26 -0.82 6.94
N LYS A 32 -9.31 -0.57 6.05
CA LYS A 32 -8.90 0.80 5.72
C LYS A 32 -8.70 0.92 4.24
N ASP A 33 -9.37 1.88 3.63
CA ASP A 33 -9.22 2.13 2.21
C ASP A 33 -7.86 2.77 1.91
N VAL A 34 -7.30 2.40 0.76
CA VAL A 34 -6.10 3.00 0.22
C VAL A 34 -6.35 3.48 -1.21
N TRP A 35 -5.82 4.67 -1.49
CA TRP A 35 -5.87 5.31 -2.79
C TRP A 35 -4.47 5.65 -3.28
N VAL A 36 -4.31 5.66 -4.60
CA VAL A 36 -3.13 6.14 -5.31
C VAL A 36 -3.59 7.13 -6.36
N ASN A 37 -3.13 8.38 -6.27
CA ASN A 37 -3.55 9.51 -7.10
C ASN A 37 -5.09 9.63 -7.17
N ASP A 38 -5.75 9.54 -6.00
CA ASP A 38 -7.21 9.58 -5.86
C ASP A 38 -7.97 8.39 -6.50
N ASN A 39 -7.26 7.44 -7.10
CA ASN A 39 -7.82 6.19 -7.58
C ASN A 39 -7.80 5.15 -6.47
N CYS A 40 -8.94 4.49 -6.26
CA CYS A 40 -9.03 3.42 -5.28
C CYS A 40 -8.16 2.23 -5.67
N VAL A 41 -7.32 1.78 -4.73
CA VAL A 41 -6.58 0.51 -4.82
C VAL A 41 -7.39 -0.61 -4.16
N GLY A 42 -8.03 -0.30 -3.04
CA GLY A 42 -8.96 -1.18 -2.36
C GLY A 42 -8.90 -1.07 -0.85
N GLU A 43 -9.66 -1.95 -0.21
CA GLU A 43 -9.83 -2.00 1.22
C GLU A 43 -8.79 -2.95 1.85
N THR A 44 -7.90 -2.41 2.67
CA THR A 44 -6.86 -3.19 3.36
C THR A 44 -7.42 -4.02 4.51
N ALA A 45 -6.77 -5.16 4.76
CA ALA A 45 -7.03 -6.05 5.87
C ALA A 45 -5.71 -6.48 6.53
N PRO A 46 -5.74 -7.12 7.71
CA PRO A 46 -4.54 -7.68 8.31
C PRO A 46 -3.89 -8.74 7.41
N LYS A 47 -2.55 -8.72 7.37
CA LYS A 47 -1.71 -9.71 6.68
C LYS A 47 -1.89 -9.78 5.15
N VAL A 48 -2.20 -8.66 4.52
CA VAL A 48 -2.35 -8.57 3.06
C VAL A 48 -1.46 -7.49 2.44
N PHE A 49 -1.26 -7.59 1.13
CA PHE A 49 -0.61 -6.56 0.33
C PHE A 49 -1.31 -6.38 -1.02
N PHE A 50 -1.23 -5.18 -1.57
CA PHE A 50 -1.62 -4.83 -2.92
C PHE A 50 -0.37 -4.61 -3.76
N TYR A 51 -0.50 -4.84 -5.06
CA TYR A 51 0.49 -4.46 -6.05
C TYR A 51 -0.21 -3.64 -7.13
N THR A 52 0.34 -2.48 -7.48
CA THR A 52 -0.08 -1.68 -8.62
C THR A 52 1.14 -1.09 -9.30
N GLU A 53 1.00 -0.65 -10.54
CA GLU A 53 2.03 0.10 -11.25
C GLU A 53 1.63 1.58 -11.32
N VAL A 54 2.63 2.47 -11.22
CA VAL A 54 2.47 3.92 -11.35
C VAL A 54 3.52 4.47 -12.30
N GLU A 55 3.30 5.66 -12.86
CA GLU A 55 4.24 6.27 -13.82
C GLU A 55 5.59 6.60 -13.17
N GLY A 56 6.68 6.07 -13.70
CA GLY A 56 8.02 6.43 -13.26
C GLY A 56 8.39 7.88 -13.63
N GLY A 57 9.26 8.49 -12.83
CA GLY A 57 9.70 9.88 -13.01
C GLY A 57 8.67 10.91 -12.55
N LYS A 58 7.63 10.49 -11.82
CA LYS A 58 6.57 11.36 -11.31
C LYS A 58 6.37 11.20 -9.81
N LYS A 59 5.75 12.24 -9.23
CA LYS A 59 5.28 12.26 -7.85
C LYS A 59 3.87 11.71 -7.77
N HIS A 60 3.65 10.76 -6.88
CA HIS A 60 2.37 10.13 -6.61
C HIS A 60 1.90 10.46 -5.20
N LYS A 61 0.59 10.60 -5.04
CA LYS A 61 -0.06 10.75 -3.74
C LYS A 61 -0.67 9.40 -3.36
N LEU A 62 -0.25 8.85 -2.23
CA LEU A 62 -0.90 7.70 -1.63
C LEU A 62 -1.69 8.18 -0.43
N SER A 63 -2.92 7.72 -0.28
CA SER A 63 -3.79 8.13 0.82
C SER A 63 -4.34 6.91 1.52
N THR A 64 -4.54 6.99 2.83
CA THR A 64 -5.24 5.96 3.61
C THR A 64 -6.32 6.57 4.48
N GLU A 65 -7.41 5.84 4.69
CA GLU A 65 -8.51 6.30 5.54
C GLU A 65 -8.04 6.46 7.00
N SER A 66 -8.45 7.54 7.67
CA SER A 66 -8.16 7.79 9.09
C SER A 66 -9.26 8.66 9.73
N GLU A 67 -9.29 8.72 11.06
CA GLU A 67 -10.44 9.23 11.86
C GLU A 67 -10.85 10.68 11.59
N PHE A 68 -9.91 11.56 11.26
CA PHE A 68 -10.15 13.01 11.14
C PHE A 68 -9.88 13.55 9.73
N SER A 69 -9.08 12.84 8.94
CA SER A 69 -8.81 13.10 7.53
C SER A 69 -8.01 11.92 6.95
N PRO A 70 -8.04 11.68 5.62
CA PRO A 70 -7.08 10.78 5.00
C PRO A 70 -5.65 11.20 5.36
N ASN A 71 -4.78 10.22 5.60
CA ASN A 71 -3.35 10.49 5.74
C ASN A 71 -2.67 10.30 4.38
N ASP A 72 -2.02 11.36 3.90
CA ASP A 72 -1.35 11.38 2.61
C ASP A 72 0.17 11.16 2.75
N LEU A 73 0.70 10.30 1.89
CA LEU A 73 2.12 10.10 1.66
C LEU A 73 2.42 10.46 0.20
N PHE A 74 3.33 11.41 -0.01
CA PHE A 74 3.80 11.73 -1.35
C PHE A 74 5.10 10.99 -1.66
N LEU A 75 5.13 10.30 -2.79
CA LEU A 75 6.25 9.46 -3.22
C LEU A 75 6.68 9.83 -4.63
N GLU A 76 7.96 10.17 -4.80
CA GLU A 76 8.57 10.30 -6.12
C GLU A 76 9.10 8.92 -6.55
N THR A 77 8.71 8.49 -7.75
CA THR A 77 9.08 7.17 -8.26
C THR A 77 10.00 7.28 -9.46
N GLU A 78 10.82 6.25 -9.66
CA GLU A 78 11.69 6.08 -10.83
C GLU A 78 11.25 4.86 -11.63
N ALA A 79 11.29 4.98 -12.95
CA ALA A 79 10.92 3.89 -13.84
C ALA A 79 11.81 2.66 -13.61
N GLY A 80 11.20 1.48 -13.60
CA GLY A 80 11.86 0.20 -13.39
C GLY A 80 12.14 -0.16 -11.92
N LYS A 81 11.85 0.72 -10.95
CA LYS A 81 12.03 0.45 -9.52
C LYS A 81 10.76 -0.06 -8.84
N HIS A 82 10.94 -0.72 -7.70
CA HIS A 82 9.88 -1.19 -6.82
C HIS A 82 9.89 -0.42 -5.50
N TYR A 83 8.72 0.08 -5.11
CA TYR A 83 8.52 0.84 -3.87
C TYR A 83 7.57 0.09 -2.94
N PHE A 84 7.83 0.21 -1.64
CA PHE A 84 7.12 -0.53 -0.61
C PHE A 84 6.60 0.43 0.43
N VAL A 85 5.28 0.44 0.62
CA VAL A 85 4.59 1.34 1.54
C VAL A 85 3.86 0.49 2.58
N GLU A 86 4.26 0.68 3.82
CA GLU A 86 3.63 0.06 4.99
C GLU A 86 2.44 0.91 5.43
N GLN A 87 1.26 0.31 5.48
CA GLN A 87 0.11 0.86 6.17
C GLN A 87 0.06 0.29 7.58
N TYR A 88 0.08 1.18 8.57
CA TYR A 88 -0.03 0.82 9.98
C TYR A 88 -1.22 1.51 10.63
N ILE A 89 -1.82 0.81 11.60
CA ILE A 89 -2.91 1.36 12.40
C ILE A 89 -2.32 2.27 13.48
N LYS A 90 -2.84 3.49 13.55
CA LYS A 90 -2.61 4.42 14.65
C LYS A 90 -3.72 4.23 15.67
N MET A 91 -3.36 3.94 16.90
CA MET A 91 -4.32 3.92 18.01
C MET A 91 -4.74 5.35 18.31
N GLY A 92 -5.97 5.70 17.93
CA GLY A 92 -6.60 6.96 18.26
C GLY A 92 -7.41 6.89 19.55
N VAL A 93 -8.06 8.00 19.88
CA VAL A 93 -8.85 8.15 21.10
C VAL A 93 -10.25 7.50 20.97
N MET A 94 -10.77 7.27 19.76
CA MET A 94 -12.11 6.68 19.55
C MET A 94 -12.14 5.52 18.53
N VAL A 95 -11.57 5.70 17.33
CA VAL A 95 -11.51 4.69 16.27
C VAL A 95 -10.05 4.47 15.86
N GLY A 96 -9.68 3.32 15.29
CA GLY A 96 -8.30 3.15 14.82
C GLY A 96 -8.10 3.92 13.52
N GLY A 97 -7.29 4.98 13.54
CA GLY A 97 -6.79 5.63 12.32
C GLY A 97 -5.75 4.75 11.61
N ALA A 98 -5.34 5.13 10.41
CA ALA A 98 -4.23 4.48 9.71
C ALA A 98 -3.30 5.52 9.09
N ASN A 99 -2.03 5.18 8.93
CA ASN A 99 -1.07 6.02 8.23
C ASN A 99 -0.18 5.17 7.31
N LEU A 100 0.53 5.84 6.41
CA LEU A 100 1.41 5.23 5.42
C LEU A 100 2.86 5.63 5.70
N GLU A 101 3.78 4.71 5.47
CA GLU A 101 5.21 4.94 5.55
C GLU A 101 5.93 4.26 4.38
N LEU A 102 6.79 5.01 3.67
CA LEU A 102 7.69 4.42 2.70
C LEU A 102 8.78 3.65 3.44
N VAL A 103 8.98 2.39 3.07
CA VAL A 103 10.05 1.55 3.62
C VAL A 103 11.08 1.20 2.57
N SER A 104 12.27 0.78 3.02
CA SER A 104 13.28 0.25 2.11
C SER A 104 12.80 -1.02 1.40
N GLU A 105 13.34 -1.25 0.21
CA GLU A 105 13.05 -2.43 -0.59
C GLU A 105 13.31 -3.73 0.18
N ASP A 106 14.43 -3.82 0.91
CA ASP A 106 14.74 -4.99 1.72
C ASP A 106 13.72 -5.24 2.85
N LYS A 107 13.28 -4.18 3.54
CA LYS A 107 12.27 -4.30 4.61
C LYS A 107 10.94 -4.73 3.99
N GLY A 108 10.52 -4.06 2.93
CA GLY A 108 9.27 -4.35 2.22
C GLY A 108 9.20 -5.77 1.68
N LYS A 109 10.25 -6.24 0.97
CA LYS A 109 10.31 -7.61 0.44
C LYS A 109 10.20 -8.67 1.53
N LYS A 110 10.85 -8.45 2.67
CA LYS A 110 10.76 -9.35 3.84
C LYS A 110 9.35 -9.33 4.44
N ALA A 111 8.77 -8.15 4.59
CA ALA A 111 7.43 -7.97 5.15
C ALA A 111 6.35 -8.61 4.29
N ILE A 112 6.40 -8.49 2.96
CA ILE A 112 5.37 -9.04 2.07
C ILE A 112 5.46 -10.55 1.83
N LYS A 113 6.62 -11.17 2.08
CA LYS A 113 6.85 -12.59 1.85
C LYS A 113 5.78 -13.49 2.53
N PRO A 114 5.42 -13.30 3.81
CA PRO A 114 4.34 -14.05 4.46
C PRO A 114 2.91 -13.58 4.12
N LEU A 115 2.74 -12.45 3.42
CA LEU A 115 1.41 -11.82 3.23
C LEU A 115 0.65 -12.39 2.05
N LYS A 116 -0.67 -12.23 2.04
CA LYS A 116 -1.52 -12.61 0.91
C LYS A 116 -1.73 -11.44 -0.03
N LEU A 117 -1.73 -11.69 -1.34
CA LEU A 117 -2.11 -10.67 -2.31
C LEU A 117 -3.61 -10.39 -2.14
N ALA A 118 -3.93 -9.13 -1.84
CA ALA A 118 -5.30 -8.66 -1.72
C ALA A 118 -5.96 -8.53 -3.10
N ILE A 119 -7.28 -8.61 -3.10
CA ILE A 119 -8.08 -8.36 -4.29
C ILE A 119 -8.21 -6.84 -4.40
N GLN A 120 -7.73 -6.26 -5.51
CA GLN A 120 -8.03 -4.87 -5.83
C GLN A 120 -9.55 -4.71 -5.99
N GLY A 121 -10.11 -3.64 -5.46
CA GLY A 121 -11.56 -3.52 -5.37
C GLY A 121 -12.03 -2.10 -5.12
N THR A 122 -13.32 -1.98 -4.78
CA THR A 122 -13.95 -0.71 -4.47
C THR A 122 -13.61 -0.26 -3.06
N CYS A 123 -13.31 1.02 -2.91
CA CYS A 123 -13.20 1.70 -1.62
C CYS A 123 -14.59 2.14 -1.22
N SER A 124 -14.83 2.24 0.09
CA SER A 124 -16.06 2.73 0.67
C SER A 124 -16.20 4.21 0.32
N LYS A 125 -17.04 4.52 -0.67
CA LYS A 125 -17.44 5.89 -0.99
C LYS A 125 -18.54 6.35 -0.04
#